data_AF-A0A087D705-F1
#
_entry.id   AF-A0A087D705-F1
#
_cell.length_a   1.000
_cell.length_b   1.000
_cell.length_c   1.000
_cell.angle_alpha   90.00
_cell.angle_beta   90.00
_cell.angle_gamma   90.00
#
_symmetry.space_group_name_H-M   'P 1'
#
loop_
_entity.id
_entity.type
_entity.pdbx_description
1 polymer ?
#
loop_
_entity_poly.entity_id
_entity_poly.type
_entity_poly.pdbx_seq_one_letter_code
_entity_poly.pdbx_strand_id
1 'polypeptide(L)'
;MNGGDELRLVIRESSPTPVYEQIRAQIEGMVRVGALHDGDRLPSVRQLAGDLRIAPGTVAKAYAELADCGIIDTGAGRAARVKRIKPIPEPLMRAAKTYADEARRLGASLDDAFNVLRAQW
;
A
#
# COMPACT_ATOMS: atom_id res chain seq x y z
N MET A 1 1.48 -14.73 -21.17
CA MET A 1 2.83 -14.50 -20.64
C MET A 1 2.76 -14.78 -19.15
N ASN A 2 3.21 -15.97 -18.77
CA ASN A 2 3.21 -16.47 -17.40
C ASN A 2 4.36 -15.81 -16.65
N GLY A 3 4.07 -15.17 -15.53
CA GLY A 3 5.09 -14.44 -14.77
C GLY A 3 4.54 -13.99 -13.43
N GLY A 4 3.95 -14.93 -12.67
CA GLY A 4 3.94 -14.79 -11.23
C GLY A 4 5.38 -15.01 -10.77
N ASP A 5 6.22 -13.98 -10.91
CA ASP A 5 7.54 -13.99 -10.30
C ASP A 5 7.32 -14.28 -8.82
N GLU A 6 7.92 -15.38 -8.38
CA GLU A 6 7.71 -15.97 -7.08
C GLU A 6 7.97 -14.91 -6.01
N LEU A 7 6.94 -14.51 -5.26
CA LEU A 7 7.07 -13.49 -4.20
C LEU A 7 8.00 -14.03 -3.11
N ARG A 8 9.31 -13.77 -3.22
CA ARG A 8 10.32 -14.27 -2.29
C ARG A 8 10.44 -13.34 -1.10
N LEU A 9 9.80 -13.74 0.00
CA LEU A 9 9.92 -13.09 1.30
C LEU A 9 10.83 -13.90 2.21
N VAL A 10 11.65 -13.20 3.00
CA VAL A 10 12.52 -13.81 4.01
C VAL A 10 11.97 -13.47 5.39
N ILE A 11 11.63 -14.48 6.19
CA ILE A 11 11.20 -14.30 7.58
C ILE A 11 12.37 -14.58 8.51
N ARG A 12 12.65 -13.64 9.40
CA ARG A 12 13.66 -13.80 10.46
C ARG A 12 12.97 -13.95 11.81
N GLU A 13 12.88 -15.18 12.29
CA GLU A 13 12.25 -15.50 13.58
C GLU A 13 13.01 -14.90 14.77
N SER A 14 14.33 -14.74 14.66
CA SER A 14 15.16 -14.11 15.68
C SER A 14 15.03 -12.57 15.71
N SER A 15 14.28 -11.97 14.79
CA SER A 15 14.09 -10.52 14.74
C SER A 15 13.09 -10.08 15.82
N PRO A 16 13.31 -8.93 16.50
CA PRO A 16 12.30 -8.33 17.37
C PRO A 16 11.07 -7.82 16.59
N THR A 17 11.17 -7.68 15.27
CA THR A 17 10.06 -7.23 14.42
C THR A 17 9.04 -8.35 14.23
N PRO A 18 7.74 -8.12 14.52
CA PRO A 18 6.69 -9.10 14.25
C PRO A 18 6.66 -9.57 12.79
N VAL A 19 6.36 -10.85 12.56
CA VAL A 19 6.39 -11.47 11.22
C VAL A 19 5.48 -10.76 10.21
N TYR A 20 4.28 -10.32 10.61
CA TYR A 20 3.37 -9.59 9.72
C TYR A 20 4.00 -8.28 9.21
N GLU A 21 4.75 -7.59 10.08
CA GLU A 21 5.41 -6.33 9.75
C GLU A 21 6.62 -6.57 8.84
N GLN A 22 7.35 -7.67 9.02
CA GLN A 22 8.41 -8.09 8.09
C GLN A 22 7.85 -8.36 6.68
N ILE A 23 6.67 -8.98 6.57
CA ILE A 23 5.98 -9.22 5.29
C ILE A 23 5.58 -7.89 4.66
N ARG A 24 4.91 -7.02 5.43
CA ARG A 24 4.46 -5.70 4.97
C ARG A 24 5.63 -4.88 4.42
N ALA A 25 6.71 -4.76 5.20
CA ALA A 25 7.88 -3.96 4.83
C ALA A 25 8.58 -4.47 3.56
N GLN A 26 8.67 -5.80 3.38
CA GLN A 26 9.28 -6.37 2.18
C GLN A 26 8.43 -6.15 0.92
N ILE A 27 7.10 -6.32 1.02
CA ILE A 27 6.19 -6.05 -0.10
C ILE A 27 6.24 -4.57 -0.46
N GLU A 28 6.15 -3.68 0.52
CA GLU A 28 6.28 -2.23 0.31
C GLU A 28 7.62 -1.86 -0.35
N GLY A 29 8.72 -2.45 0.13
CA GLY A 29 10.04 -2.28 -0.46
C GLY A 29 10.10 -2.69 -1.93
N MET A 30 9.54 -3.85 -2.27
CA MET A 30 9.46 -4.34 -3.64
C MET A 30 8.64 -3.43 -4.56
N VAL A 31 7.51 -2.89 -4.07
CA VAL A 31 6.72 -1.89 -4.81
C VAL A 31 7.54 -0.61 -5.03
N ARG A 32 8.25 -0.15 -4.00
CA ARG A 32 9.05 1.09 -4.04
C ARG A 32 10.19 1.03 -5.04
N VAL A 33 10.93 -0.09 -5.09
CA VAL A 33 12.04 -0.29 -6.04
C VAL A 33 11.56 -0.74 -7.42
N GLY A 34 10.25 -0.94 -7.60
CA GLY A 34 9.66 -1.36 -8.87
C GLY A 34 9.82 -2.83 -9.21
N ALA A 35 10.17 -3.69 -8.24
CA ALA A 35 10.12 -5.14 -8.41
C ALA A 35 8.66 -5.65 -8.49
N LEU A 36 7.74 -4.95 -7.81
CA LEU A 36 6.29 -5.12 -7.97
C LEU A 36 5.70 -3.89 -8.65
N HIS A 37 4.88 -4.13 -9.67
CA HIS A 37 4.24 -3.12 -10.51
C HIS A 37 2.77 -2.94 -10.14
N ASP A 38 2.21 -1.81 -10.55
CA ASP A 38 0.78 -1.56 -10.41
C ASP A 38 -0.03 -2.64 -11.12
N GLY A 39 -1.02 -3.20 -10.45
CA GLY A 39 -1.86 -4.28 -10.95
C GLY A 39 -1.28 -5.70 -10.76
N ASP A 40 -0.04 -5.85 -10.31
CA ASP A 40 0.58 -7.17 -10.09
C ASP A 40 -0.22 -7.98 -9.08
N ARG A 41 -0.44 -9.25 -9.39
CA ARG A 41 -1.22 -10.15 -8.55
C ARG A 41 -0.33 -10.72 -7.46
N LEU A 42 -0.73 -10.56 -6.21
CA LEU A 42 -0.09 -11.20 -5.07
C LEU A 42 -0.65 -12.62 -4.84
N PRO A 43 0.14 -13.52 -4.23
CA PRO A 43 -0.36 -14.81 -3.79
C PRO A 43 -1.54 -14.65 -2.82
N SER A 44 -2.43 -15.65 -2.78
CA SER A 44 -3.50 -15.65 -1.77
C SER A 44 -2.91 -15.78 -0.36
N VAL A 45 -3.67 -15.35 0.65
CA VAL A 45 -3.29 -15.52 2.07
C VAL A 45 -2.90 -16.96 2.38
N ARG A 46 -3.68 -17.93 1.90
CA ARG A 46 -3.42 -19.37 2.13
C ARG A 46 -2.16 -19.84 1.41
N GLN A 47 -1.96 -19.40 0.18
CA GLN A 47 -0.77 -19.76 -0.60
C GLN A 47 0.49 -19.22 0.06
N LEU A 48 0.54 -17.91 0.34
CA LEU A 48 1.72 -17.30 0.96
C LEU A 48 2.00 -17.86 2.36
N ALA A 49 0.96 -18.14 3.14
CA ALA A 49 1.13 -18.78 4.45
C ALA A 49 1.74 -20.19 4.33
N GLY A 50 1.35 -20.96 3.31
CA GLY A 50 1.94 -22.26 3.00
C GLY A 50 3.40 -22.13 2.58
N ASP A 51 3.69 -21.23 1.64
CA ASP A 51 5.05 -21.01 1.10
C ASP A 51 6.03 -20.57 2.21
N LEU A 52 5.57 -19.72 3.13
CA LEU A 52 6.37 -19.23 4.27
C LEU A 52 6.30 -20.15 5.50
N ARG A 53 5.42 -21.14 5.52
CA ARG A 53 5.13 -22.02 6.66
C ARG A 53 4.77 -21.26 7.95
N ILE A 54 3.88 -20.27 7.83
CA ILE A 54 3.41 -19.45 8.96
C ILE A 54 1.88 -19.48 9.10
N ALA A 55 1.38 -18.95 10.21
CA ALA A 55 -0.07 -18.85 10.44
C ALA A 55 -0.75 -17.94 9.38
N PRO A 56 -1.86 -18.37 8.75
CA PRO A 56 -2.61 -17.55 7.78
C PRO A 56 -3.04 -16.19 8.31
N GLY A 57 -3.35 -16.09 9.61
CA GLY A 57 -3.72 -14.83 10.26
C GLY A 57 -2.61 -13.77 10.20
N THR A 58 -1.34 -14.19 10.22
CA THR A 58 -0.18 -13.29 10.11
C THR A 58 -0.11 -12.66 8.73
N VAL A 59 -0.33 -13.45 7.67
CA VAL A 59 -0.39 -12.94 6.29
C VAL A 59 -1.61 -12.05 6.09
N ALA A 60 -2.77 -12.47 6.61
CA ALA A 60 -4.00 -11.68 6.53
C ALA A 60 -3.82 -10.30 7.17
N LYS A 61 -3.18 -10.24 8.34
CA LYS A 61 -2.85 -8.97 9.00
C LYS A 61 -1.91 -8.10 8.15
N ALA A 62 -0.86 -8.67 7.58
CA ALA A 62 0.06 -7.93 6.72
C ALA A 62 -0.65 -7.35 5.48
N TYR A 63 -1.53 -8.13 4.84
CA TYR A 63 -2.31 -7.68 3.69
C TYR A 63 -3.33 -6.60 4.05
N ALA A 64 -3.98 -6.71 5.22
CA ALA A 64 -4.88 -5.68 5.71
C ALA A 64 -4.15 -4.33 5.89
N GLU A 65 -2.98 -4.33 6.54
CA GLU A 65 -2.20 -3.10 6.72
C GLU A 65 -1.69 -2.50 5.39
N LEU A 66 -1.30 -3.35 4.43
CA LEU A 66 -0.95 -2.90 3.08
C LEU A 66 -2.16 -2.28 2.36
N ALA A 67 -3.36 -2.83 2.55
CA ALA A 67 -4.59 -2.31 1.96
C ALA A 67 -5.00 -0.98 2.60
N ASP A 68 -4.90 -0.87 3.92
CA ASP A 68 -5.15 0.37 4.67
C ASP A 68 -4.20 1.48 4.23
N CYS A 69 -2.94 1.12 3.93
CA CYS A 69 -1.95 2.02 3.37
C CYS A 69 -2.12 2.28 1.86
N GLY A 70 -3.12 1.68 1.21
CA GLY A 70 -3.39 1.83 -0.22
C GLY A 70 -2.35 1.23 -1.16
N ILE A 71 -1.45 0.37 -0.64
CA ILE A 71 -0.37 -0.29 -1.39
C ILE A 71 -0.89 -1.52 -2.14
N ILE A 72 -1.98 -2.12 -1.66
CA ILE A 72 -2.67 -3.22 -2.34
C ILE A 72 -4.17 -2.99 -2.33
N ASP A 73 -4.88 -3.69 -3.21
CA ASP A 73 -6.33 -3.82 -3.19
C ASP A 73 -6.71 -5.29 -2.99
N THR A 74 -7.62 -5.56 -2.06
CA THR A 74 -8.16 -6.88 -1.75
C THR A 74 -9.64 -6.93 -2.13
N GLY A 75 -9.95 -7.03 -3.42
CA GLY A 75 -11.34 -7.18 -3.86
C GLY A 75 -11.99 -8.43 -3.26
N ALA A 76 -13.26 -8.33 -2.83
CA ALA A 76 -14.00 -9.44 -2.23
C ALA A 76 -13.95 -10.71 -3.12
N GLY A 77 -13.27 -11.76 -2.65
CA GLY A 77 -13.08 -13.02 -3.38
C GLY A 77 -12.06 -13.00 -4.53
N ARG A 78 -11.35 -11.88 -4.75
CA ARG A 78 -10.28 -11.75 -5.75
C ARG A 78 -8.92 -11.83 -5.07
N ALA A 79 -7.92 -12.27 -5.82
CA ALA A 79 -6.54 -12.21 -5.35
C ALA A 79 -6.12 -10.75 -5.15
N ALA A 80 -5.38 -10.49 -4.07
CA ALA A 80 -4.83 -9.18 -3.77
C ALA A 80 -3.97 -8.68 -4.93
N ARG A 81 -4.04 -7.40 -5.23
CA ARG A 81 -3.23 -6.77 -6.28
C ARG A 81 -2.48 -5.57 -5.77
N VAL A 82 -1.26 -5.38 -6.22
CA VAL A 82 -0.48 -4.18 -5.93
C VAL A 82 -1.19 -2.98 -6.53
N LYS A 83 -1.36 -1.96 -5.71
CA LYS A 83 -1.81 -0.65 -6.10
C LYS A 83 -0.65 0.30 -5.86
N ARG A 84 0.01 0.73 -6.94
CA ARG A 84 1.06 1.71 -6.81
C ARG A 84 0.40 3.03 -6.44
N ILE A 85 0.62 3.50 -5.21
CA ILE A 85 0.55 4.94 -4.96
C ILE A 85 1.65 5.53 -5.82
N LYS A 86 1.29 6.13 -6.97
CA LYS A 86 2.23 6.96 -7.71
C LYS A 86 2.80 7.94 -6.69
N PRO A 87 4.13 8.00 -6.50
CA PRO A 87 4.71 8.98 -5.61
C PRO A 87 4.12 10.33 -6.02
N ILE A 88 3.37 10.97 -5.11
CA ILE A 88 2.85 12.29 -5.37
C ILE A 88 4.09 13.16 -5.60
N PRO A 89 4.29 13.76 -6.79
CA PRO A 89 5.48 14.54 -7.06
C PRO A 89 5.67 15.55 -5.93
N GLU A 90 6.88 15.65 -5.40
CA GLU A 90 7.13 16.53 -4.25
C GLU A 90 6.67 17.99 -4.50
N PRO A 91 6.78 18.57 -5.72
CA PRO A 91 6.16 19.86 -6.03
C PRO A 91 4.64 19.90 -5.84
N LEU A 92 3.93 18.81 -6.17
CA LEU A 92 2.49 18.69 -5.99
C LEU A 92 2.11 18.57 -4.51
N MET A 93 2.92 17.85 -3.72
CA MET A 93 2.74 17.77 -2.27
C MET A 93 2.91 19.15 -1.62
N ARG A 94 3.92 19.93 -2.03
CA ARG A 94 4.10 21.31 -1.57
C ARG A 94 2.92 22.19 -1.95
N ALA A 95 2.45 22.13 -3.19
CA ALA A 95 1.29 22.91 -3.64
C ALA A 95 0.03 22.57 -2.83
N ALA A 96 -0.22 21.29 -2.57
CA ALA A 96 -1.33 20.84 -1.73
C ALA A 96 -1.22 21.37 -0.29
N LYS A 97 0.00 21.37 0.29
CA LYS A 97 0.25 21.95 1.62
C LYS A 97 -0.04 23.46 1.63
N THR A 98 0.49 24.21 0.67
CA THR A 98 0.24 25.66 0.55
C THR A 98 -1.25 25.95 0.44
N TYR A 99 -1.97 25.19 -0.39
CA TYR A 99 -3.42 25.32 -0.52
C TYR A 99 -4.16 25.05 0.79
N ALA A 100 -3.83 23.95 1.47
CA ALA A 100 -4.47 23.57 2.73
C ALA A 100 -4.22 24.59 3.86
N ASP A 101 -3.00 25.14 3.94
CA ASP A 101 -2.65 26.17 4.93
C ASP A 101 -3.46 27.45 4.70
N GLU A 102 -3.63 27.86 3.45
CA GLU A 102 -4.42 29.04 3.10
C GLU A 102 -5.93 28.82 3.33
N ALA A 103 -6.46 27.65 2.97
CA ALA A 103 -7.85 27.28 3.23
C ALA A 103 -8.17 27.32 4.73
N ARG A 104 -7.27 26.78 5.57
CA ARG A 104 -7.41 26.88 7.05
C ARG A 104 -7.35 28.31 7.55
N ARG A 105 -6.46 29.14 7.00
CA ARG A 105 -6.35 30.58 7.34
C ARG A 105 -7.65 31.33 7.05
N LEU A 106 -8.35 30.95 5.99
CA LEU A 106 -9.65 31.50 5.60
C LEU A 106 -10.83 30.87 6.36
N GLY A 107 -10.59 29.91 7.25
CA GLY A 107 -11.63 29.22 8.03
C GLY A 107 -12.42 28.17 7.26
N ALA A 108 -11.94 27.73 6.09
CA ALA A 108 -12.60 26.71 5.30
C ALA A 108 -12.49 25.32 5.97
N SER A 109 -13.57 24.55 5.89
CA SER A 109 -13.51 23.11 6.21
C SER A 109 -12.75 22.35 5.13
N LEU A 110 -12.37 21.09 5.43
CA LEU A 110 -11.78 20.22 4.42
C LEU A 110 -12.72 20.03 3.22
N ASP A 111 -14.01 19.88 3.47
CA ASP A 111 -15.01 19.68 2.42
C ASP A 111 -15.15 20.93 1.53
N ASP A 112 -15.18 22.12 2.14
CA ASP A 112 -15.23 23.38 1.37
C ASP A 112 -13.97 23.58 0.53
N ALA A 113 -12.80 23.37 1.12
CA ALA A 113 -11.53 23.44 0.42
C ALA A 113 -11.48 22.43 -0.73
N PHE A 114 -11.87 21.18 -0.48
CA PHE A 114 -11.92 20.16 -1.51
C PHE A 114 -12.88 20.54 -2.65
N ASN A 115 -14.06 21.05 -2.33
CA ASN A 115 -15.04 21.48 -3.33
C ASN A 115 -14.55 22.65 -4.19
N VAL A 116 -13.89 23.64 -3.58
CA VAL A 116 -13.27 24.77 -4.29
C VAL A 116 -12.17 24.29 -5.22
N LEU A 117 -11.24 23.46 -4.72
CA LEU A 117 -10.17 22.90 -5.54
C LEU A 117 -10.73 22.11 -6.73
N ARG A 118 -11.77 21.31 -6.50
CA ARG A 118 -12.43 20.52 -7.54
C ARG A 118 -13.08 21.39 -8.62
N ALA A 119 -13.62 22.56 -8.26
CA ALA A 119 -14.27 23.48 -9.21
C ALA A 119 -13.28 24.21 -10.14
N GLN A 120 -11.98 24.17 -9.86
CA GLN A 120 -10.93 24.79 -10.69
C GLN A 120 -10.36 23.84 -11.75
N TRP A 121 -10.85 22.61 -11.82
CA TRP A 121 -10.52 21.62 -12.84
C TRP A 121 -11.64 21.48 -13.85
#